data_AF-A0A958U000-F1
#
_entry.id   AF-A0A958U000-F1
#
_cell.length_a   1.000
_cell.length_b   1.000
_cell.length_c   1.000
_cell.angle_alpha   90.00
_cell.angle_beta   90.00
_cell.angle_gamma   90.00
#
_symmetry.space_group_name_H-M   'P 1'
#
loop_
_entity.id
_entity.type
_entity.pdbx_description
1 polymer ?
#
loop_
_entity_poly.entity_id
_entity_poly.type
_entity_poly.pdbx_seq_one_letter_code
_entity_poly.pdbx_strand_id
1 'polypeptide(L)'
;MKTNIIMKVMNVIFWIVFIGLCIKTGALLVSLFVTLFINSNGAEDTYMGLDLLDIYSFSVEYYIGVASFLIAITAMKANLAYFVIKLFMKFDLNYPFNEKTASLITQMSHYALGIGVVAIIAESYADRIMRQGIDLQIDWGAEQFLFFAGIIYIIALVFKKGVEIQNENELTI
;
A
#
# COMPACT_ATOMS: atom_id res chain seq x y z
N MET A 1 -17.80 7.45 25.57
CA MET A 1 -16.69 8.44 25.54
C MET A 1 -15.34 7.85 25.12
N LYS A 2 -14.86 6.74 25.72
CA LYS A 2 -13.53 6.15 25.42
C LYS A 2 -13.35 5.67 23.96
N THR A 3 -14.35 5.05 23.34
CA THR A 3 -14.24 4.50 21.98
C THR A 3 -14.09 5.57 20.89
N ASN A 4 -14.72 6.73 21.08
CA ASN A 4 -14.60 7.86 20.15
C ASN A 4 -13.18 8.48 20.17
N ILE A 5 -12.49 8.40 21.32
CA ILE A 5 -11.09 8.82 21.45
C ILE A 5 -10.18 7.85 20.68
N ILE A 6 -10.39 6.53 20.81
CA ILE A 6 -9.59 5.52 20.10
C ILE A 6 -9.68 5.69 18.58
N MET A 7 -10.88 5.92 18.03
CA MET A 7 -11.05 6.15 16.60
C MET A 7 -10.33 7.41 16.11
N LYS A 8 -10.38 8.50 16.88
CA LYS A 8 -9.66 9.74 16.55
C LYS A 8 -8.15 9.55 16.59
N VAL A 9 -7.64 8.87 17.62
CA VAL A 9 -6.19 8.56 17.74
C VAL A 9 -5.74 7.72 16.56
N MET A 10 -6.49 6.67 16.21
CA MET A 10 -6.15 5.81 15.08
C MET A 10 -6.20 6.57 13.76
N ASN A 11 -7.20 7.45 13.57
CA ASN A 11 -7.29 8.32 12.41
C ASN A 11 -6.04 9.21 12.26
N VAL A 12 -5.58 9.84 13.34
CA VAL A 12 -4.36 10.67 13.34
C VAL A 12 -3.12 9.85 12.99
N ILE A 13 -2.97 8.65 13.55
CA ILE A 13 -1.86 7.75 13.23
C ILE A 13 -1.85 7.42 11.72
N PHE A 14 -3.01 7.08 11.14
CA PHE A 14 -3.08 6.78 9.71
C PHE A 14 -2.88 8.00 8.82
N TRP A 15 -3.21 9.22 9.27
CA TRP A 15 -2.80 10.45 8.57
C TRP A 15 -1.29 10.60 8.51
N ILE A 16 -0.59 10.35 9.61
CA ILE A 16 0.88 10.41 9.64
C ILE A 16 1.48 9.37 8.69
N VAL A 17 0.97 8.14 8.71
CA VAL A 17 1.39 7.07 7.79
C VAL A 17 1.14 7.46 6.33
N PHE A 18 -0.05 7.99 6.02
CA PHE A 18 -0.40 8.44 4.68
C PHE A 18 0.53 9.54 4.16
N ILE A 19 0.76 10.57 4.97
CA ILE A 19 1.65 11.68 4.62
C ILE A 19 3.08 11.16 4.39
N GLY A 20 3.59 10.29 5.28
CA GLY A 20 4.91 9.68 5.12
C GLY A 20 5.06 8.89 3.82
N LEU A 21 4.04 8.11 3.44
CA LEU A 21 4.03 7.36 2.18
C LEU A 21 3.94 8.26 0.95
N CYS A 22 3.19 9.37 1.03
CA CYS A 22 3.14 10.38 -0.03
C CYS A 22 4.50 11.06 -0.22
N ILE A 23 5.18 11.44 0.87
CA ILE A 23 6.54 12.01 0.82
C ILE A 23 7.50 11.00 0.19
N LYS A 24 7.46 9.73 0.62
CA LYS A 24 8.29 8.66 0.05
C LYS A 24 8.07 8.51 -1.46
N THR A 25 6.80 8.45 -1.88
CA THR A 25 6.45 8.31 -3.30
C THR A 25 6.92 9.53 -4.11
N GLY A 26 6.74 10.73 -3.57
CA GLY A 26 7.21 11.96 -4.20
C GLY A 26 8.73 12.02 -4.34
N ALA A 27 9.47 11.61 -3.31
CA ALA A 27 10.92 11.56 -3.35
C ALA A 27 11.43 10.56 -4.40
N LEU A 28 10.83 9.37 -4.49
CA LEU A 28 11.17 8.38 -5.52
C LEU A 28 10.88 8.90 -6.95
N LEU A 29 9.76 9.60 -7.14
CA LEU A 29 9.43 10.24 -8.43
C LEU A 29 10.45 11.32 -8.81
N VAL A 30 10.83 12.16 -7.85
CA VAL A 30 11.83 13.23 -8.07
C VAL A 30 13.19 12.61 -8.37
N SER A 31 13.63 11.60 -7.61
CA SER A 31 14.89 10.89 -7.88
C SER A 31 14.88 10.29 -9.29
N LEU A 32 13.83 9.56 -9.67
CA LEU A 32 13.71 9.01 -11.02
C LEU A 32 13.83 10.10 -12.10
N PHE A 33 13.17 11.24 -11.91
CA PHE A 33 13.23 12.36 -12.84
C PHE A 33 14.63 12.99 -12.92
N VAL A 34 15.26 13.27 -11.77
CA VAL A 34 16.60 13.86 -11.71
C VAL A 34 17.63 12.93 -12.36
N THR A 35 17.57 11.64 -12.09
CA THR A 35 18.49 10.64 -12.65
C THR A 35 18.40 10.55 -14.17
N LEU A 36 17.19 10.65 -14.75
CA LEU A 36 16.98 10.51 -16.18
C LEU A 36 17.26 11.80 -16.98
N PHE A 37 16.99 12.97 -16.39
CA PHE A 37 16.99 14.24 -17.14
C PHE A 37 18.06 15.25 -16.71
N ILE A 38 18.67 15.07 -15.53
CA ILE A 38 19.59 16.06 -14.94
C ILE A 38 20.97 15.47 -14.66
N ASN A 39 21.05 14.43 -13.82
CA ASN A 39 22.33 13.86 -13.39
C ASN A 39 22.18 12.39 -12.92
N SER A 40 23.01 11.49 -13.44
CA SER A 40 23.08 10.07 -13.05
C SER A 40 23.30 9.83 -11.55
N ASN A 41 23.91 10.78 -10.83
CA ASN A 41 24.14 10.67 -9.38
C ASN A 41 22.83 10.60 -8.56
N GLY A 42 21.68 10.92 -9.16
CA GLY A 42 20.38 10.75 -8.49
C GLY A 42 20.02 9.29 -8.16
N ALA A 43 20.73 8.31 -8.75
CA ALA A 43 20.55 6.88 -8.46
C ALA A 43 21.28 6.42 -7.17
N GLU A 44 22.30 7.15 -6.72
CA GLU A 44 23.14 6.80 -5.55
C GLU A 44 22.37 6.93 -4.22
N ASP A 45 21.47 7.92 -4.11
CA ASP A 45 20.55 8.07 -2.98
C ASP A 45 19.12 8.28 -3.49
N THR A 46 18.54 7.20 -4.02
CA THR A 46 17.19 7.26 -4.63
C THR A 46 16.14 7.59 -3.56
N TYR A 47 16.26 6.98 -2.37
CA TYR A 47 15.48 7.33 -1.18
C TYR A 47 16.04 6.63 0.06
N MET A 48 16.45 7.40 1.08
CA MET A 48 16.90 6.89 2.39
C MET A 48 17.98 5.79 2.28
N GLY A 49 19.00 5.98 1.43
CA GLY A 49 20.09 5.03 1.28
C GLY A 49 19.77 3.82 0.39
N LEU A 50 18.68 3.87 -0.38
CA LEU A 50 18.47 2.95 -1.50
C LEU A 50 19.39 3.36 -2.66
N ASP A 51 20.47 2.61 -2.81
CA ASP A 51 21.42 2.74 -3.92
C ASP A 51 20.95 1.89 -5.10
N LEU A 52 20.70 2.54 -6.24
CA LEU A 52 20.35 1.91 -7.50
C LEU A 52 21.37 2.24 -8.60
N LEU A 53 22.53 2.79 -8.23
CA LEU A 53 23.58 3.21 -9.15
C LEU A 53 24.09 2.02 -9.97
N ASP A 54 24.32 0.87 -9.34
CA ASP A 54 24.78 -0.34 -10.01
C ASP A 54 23.82 -0.81 -11.11
N ILE A 55 22.51 -0.72 -10.86
CA ILE A 55 21.48 -1.05 -11.85
C ILE A 55 21.48 -0.03 -12.98
N TYR A 56 21.57 1.26 -12.64
CA TYR A 56 21.60 2.34 -13.62
C TYR A 56 22.82 2.24 -14.54
N SER A 57 24.01 1.98 -13.98
CA SER A 57 25.25 1.78 -14.73
C SER A 57 25.22 0.55 -15.63
N PHE A 58 24.51 -0.50 -15.21
CA PHE A 58 24.33 -1.69 -16.03
C PHE A 58 23.31 -1.48 -17.16
N SER A 59 22.11 -0.96 -16.84
CA SER A 59 21.07 -0.68 -17.82
C SER A 59 20.05 0.32 -17.29
N VAL A 60 19.92 1.43 -18.02
CA VAL A 60 18.90 2.46 -17.75
C VAL A 60 17.48 1.87 -17.81
N GLU A 61 17.22 0.87 -18.66
CA GLU A 61 15.91 0.22 -18.75
C GLU A 61 15.57 -0.55 -17.47
N TYR A 62 16.54 -1.27 -16.89
CA TYR A 62 16.34 -1.99 -15.64
C TYR A 62 16.14 -1.03 -14.46
N TYR A 63 16.90 0.07 -14.44
CA TYR A 63 16.70 1.12 -13.45
C TYR A 63 15.28 1.72 -13.51
N ILE A 64 14.81 2.08 -14.70
CA ILE A 64 13.45 2.60 -14.89
C ILE A 64 12.42 1.57 -14.44
N GLY A 65 12.60 0.30 -14.78
CA GLY A 65 11.71 -0.79 -14.35
C GLY A 65 11.63 -0.90 -12.83
N VAL A 66 12.76 -1.02 -12.15
CA VAL A 66 12.82 -1.12 -10.67
C VAL A 66 12.21 0.12 -10.01
N ALA A 67 12.59 1.32 -10.45
CA ALA A 67 12.06 2.57 -9.91
C ALA A 67 10.54 2.67 -10.12
N SER A 68 10.03 2.26 -11.28
CA SER A 68 8.59 2.27 -11.57
C SER A 68 7.80 1.34 -10.65
N PHE A 69 8.31 0.14 -10.35
CA PHE A 69 7.67 -0.77 -9.39
C PHE A 69 7.69 -0.21 -7.97
N LEU A 70 8.81 0.37 -7.53
CA LEU A 70 8.91 1.00 -6.21
C LEU A 70 7.86 2.11 -6.05
N ILE A 71 7.78 3.01 -7.02
CA ILE A 71 6.82 4.12 -7.03
C ILE A 71 5.38 3.60 -7.05
N ALA A 72 5.08 2.60 -7.89
CA ALA A 72 3.75 2.01 -7.98
C ALA A 72 3.33 1.40 -6.63
N ILE A 73 4.20 0.58 -6.03
CA ILE A 73 3.92 -0.08 -4.75
C ILE A 73 3.78 0.94 -3.62
N THR A 74 4.64 1.97 -3.53
CA THR A 74 4.50 3.00 -2.48
C THR A 74 3.25 3.85 -2.67
N ALA A 75 2.88 4.17 -3.91
CA ALA A 75 1.64 4.88 -4.22
C ALA A 75 0.40 4.07 -3.84
N MET A 76 0.41 2.76 -4.12
CA MET A 76 -0.66 1.85 -3.70
C MET A 76 -0.73 1.77 -2.15
N LYS A 77 0.41 1.66 -1.46
CA LYS A 77 0.44 1.71 0.02
C LYS A 77 -0.18 3.01 0.55
N ALA A 78 0.12 4.16 -0.06
CA ALA A 78 -0.49 5.43 0.31
C ALA A 78 -2.01 5.42 0.11
N ASN A 79 -2.50 4.93 -1.03
CA ASN A 79 -3.94 4.81 -1.29
C ASN A 79 -4.65 3.87 -0.30
N LEU A 80 -4.01 2.77 0.08
CA LEU A 80 -4.55 1.87 1.11
C LEU A 80 -4.66 2.57 2.46
N ALA A 81 -3.65 3.36 2.87
CA ALA A 81 -3.72 4.18 4.08
C ALA A 81 -4.86 5.21 4.01
N TYR A 82 -5.09 5.82 2.85
CA TYR A 82 -6.24 6.71 2.63
C TYR A 82 -7.59 6.01 2.79
N PHE A 83 -7.74 4.75 2.33
CA PHE A 83 -8.96 3.98 2.61
C PHE A 83 -9.19 3.77 4.11
N VAL A 84 -8.13 3.54 4.88
CA VAL A 84 -8.23 3.41 6.34
C VAL A 84 -8.64 4.73 7.00
N ILE A 85 -8.10 5.88 6.56
CA ILE A 85 -8.55 7.20 7.02
C ILE A 85 -10.05 7.38 6.74
N LYS A 86 -10.48 7.07 5.52
CA LYS A 86 -11.88 7.16 5.10
C LYS A 86 -12.78 6.25 5.92
N LEU A 87 -12.30 5.06 6.31
CA LEU A 87 -12.99 4.15 7.21
C LEU A 87 -13.21 4.84 8.56
N PHE A 88 -12.16 5.30 9.23
CA PHE A 88 -12.29 5.97 10.54
C PHE A 88 -13.10 7.27 10.52
N MET A 89 -13.13 7.99 9.40
CA MET A 89 -13.97 9.19 9.27
C MET A 89 -15.46 8.88 9.12
N LYS A 90 -15.81 7.73 8.52
CA LYS A 90 -17.19 7.35 8.22
C LYS A 90 -17.75 6.27 9.13
N PHE A 91 -16.92 5.70 10.01
CA PHE A 91 -17.31 4.62 10.90
C PHE A 91 -18.26 5.14 11.98
N ASP A 92 -19.49 4.64 11.97
CA ASP A 92 -20.48 4.92 13.01
C ASP A 92 -20.46 3.79 14.03
N LEU A 93 -20.06 4.08 15.26
CA LEU A 93 -20.04 3.09 16.34
C LEU A 93 -21.44 2.66 16.80
N ASN A 94 -22.45 3.49 16.57
CA ASN A 94 -23.84 3.14 16.88
C ASN A 94 -24.44 2.22 15.81
N TYR A 95 -23.91 2.30 14.58
CA TYR A 95 -24.33 1.51 13.44
C TYR A 95 -23.12 0.89 12.69
N PRO A 96 -22.36 0.01 13.37
CA PRO A 96 -21.05 -0.45 12.91
C PRO A 96 -21.13 -1.39 11.69
N PHE A 97 -22.23 -2.13 11.56
CA PHE A 97 -22.46 -3.01 10.40
C PHE A 97 -23.40 -2.32 9.42
N ASN A 98 -22.81 -1.63 8.45
CA ASN A 98 -23.54 -1.05 7.34
C ASN A 98 -22.87 -1.35 6.01
N GLU A 99 -23.67 -1.34 4.94
CA GLU A 99 -23.23 -1.65 3.57
C GLU A 99 -22.02 -0.81 3.13
N LYS A 100 -21.98 0.47 3.50
CA LYS A 100 -20.87 1.37 3.13
C LYS A 100 -19.55 0.92 3.77
N THR A 101 -19.60 0.50 5.03
CA THR A 101 -18.44 0.04 5.80
C THR A 101 -17.98 -1.33 5.32
N ALA A 102 -18.91 -2.29 5.14
CA ALA A 102 -18.60 -3.60 4.60
C ALA A 102 -18.00 -3.52 3.18
N SER A 103 -18.56 -2.67 2.32
CA SER A 103 -18.02 -2.40 0.98
C SER A 103 -16.61 -1.80 1.03
N LEU A 104 -16.36 -0.86 1.93
CA LEU A 104 -15.04 -0.23 2.06
C LEU A 104 -13.96 -1.23 2.53
N ILE A 105 -14.27 -2.07 3.52
CA ILE A 105 -13.37 -3.13 3.99
C ILE A 105 -13.12 -4.16 2.88
N THR A 106 -14.15 -4.50 2.11
CA THR A 106 -14.02 -5.38 0.94
C THR A 106 -13.11 -4.76 -0.13
N GLN A 107 -13.25 -3.46 -0.43
CA GLN A 107 -12.37 -2.77 -1.37
C GLN A 107 -10.92 -2.79 -0.87
N MET A 108 -10.70 -2.59 0.43
CA MET A 108 -9.36 -2.66 1.03
C MET A 108 -8.72 -4.04 0.87
N SER A 109 -9.46 -5.14 1.05
CA SER A 109 -8.88 -6.49 0.87
C SER A 109 -8.45 -6.76 -0.57
N HIS A 110 -9.28 -6.39 -1.55
CA HIS A 110 -8.92 -6.51 -2.97
C HIS A 110 -7.74 -5.60 -3.33
N TYR A 111 -7.67 -4.41 -2.73
CA TYR A 111 -6.57 -3.49 -2.98
C TYR A 111 -5.26 -4.01 -2.38
N ALA A 112 -5.28 -4.55 -1.16
CA ALA A 112 -4.13 -5.21 -0.55
C ALA A 112 -3.66 -6.42 -1.37
N LEU A 113 -4.60 -7.21 -1.91
CA LEU A 113 -4.29 -8.32 -2.81
C LEU A 113 -3.58 -7.82 -4.07
N GLY A 114 -4.07 -6.72 -4.66
CA GLY A 114 -3.43 -6.05 -5.79
C GLY A 114 -1.99 -5.63 -5.50
N ILE A 115 -1.71 -5.09 -4.30
CA ILE A 115 -0.34 -4.75 -3.88
C ILE A 115 0.53 -6.01 -3.87
N GLY A 116 0.04 -7.10 -3.27
CA GLY A 116 0.76 -8.38 -3.23
C GLY A 116 1.08 -8.92 -4.62
N VAL A 117 0.13 -8.87 -5.55
CA VAL A 117 0.34 -9.30 -6.95
C VAL A 117 1.39 -8.45 -7.65
N VAL A 118 1.32 -7.11 -7.52
CA VAL A 118 2.33 -6.22 -8.11
C VAL A 118 3.71 -6.47 -7.50
N ALA A 119 3.78 -6.73 -6.20
CA ALA A 119 5.03 -7.08 -5.52
C ALA A 119 5.62 -8.41 -6.02
N ILE A 120 4.82 -9.45 -6.26
CA ILE A 120 5.30 -10.71 -6.89
C ILE A 120 5.91 -10.44 -8.26
N ILE A 121 5.26 -9.60 -9.07
CA ILE A 121 5.76 -9.25 -10.40
C ILE A 121 7.08 -8.50 -10.28
N ALA A 122 7.20 -7.59 -9.31
CA ALA A 122 8.43 -6.84 -9.04
C ALA A 122 9.57 -7.75 -8.54
N GLU A 123 9.28 -8.71 -7.66
CA GLU A 123 10.23 -9.76 -7.21
C GLU A 123 10.72 -10.58 -8.40
N SER A 124 9.80 -11.06 -9.23
CA SER A 124 10.14 -11.83 -10.43
C SER A 124 10.97 -11.01 -11.43
N TYR A 125 10.73 -9.70 -11.50
CA TYR A 125 11.53 -8.80 -12.31
C TYR A 125 12.94 -8.58 -11.73
N ALA A 126 13.05 -8.38 -10.42
CA ALA A 126 14.31 -8.26 -9.70
C ALA A 126 15.17 -9.53 -9.82
N ASP A 127 14.57 -10.71 -9.66
CA ASP A 127 15.26 -12.00 -9.82
C ASP A 127 15.89 -12.16 -11.20
N ARG A 128 15.24 -11.65 -12.26
CA ARG A 128 15.79 -11.69 -13.62
C ARG A 128 17.01 -10.79 -13.78
N ILE A 129 17.05 -9.67 -13.07
CA ILE A 129 18.18 -8.74 -13.03
C ILE A 129 19.33 -9.39 -12.23
N MET A 130 19.03 -9.99 -11.07
CA MET A 130 20.04 -10.65 -10.24
C MET A 130 20.76 -11.80 -10.95
N ARG A 131 20.07 -12.54 -11.81
CA ARG A 131 20.67 -13.58 -12.67
C ARG A 131 21.72 -13.05 -13.66
N GLN A 132 21.80 -11.73 -13.86
CA GLN A 132 22.80 -11.08 -14.71
C GLN A 132 24.04 -10.61 -13.91
N GLY A 133 24.08 -10.89 -12.60
CA GLY A 133 25.23 -10.60 -11.74
C GLY A 133 25.15 -9.28 -10.96
N ILE A 134 23.98 -8.62 -10.95
CA ILE A 134 23.73 -7.38 -10.20
C ILE A 134 23.11 -7.74 -8.86
N ASP A 135 23.69 -7.28 -7.76
CA ASP A 135 23.08 -7.48 -6.43
C ASP A 135 21.89 -6.53 -6.26
N LEU A 136 20.72 -7.07 -5.93
CA LEU A 136 19.49 -6.30 -5.76
C LEU A 136 18.71 -6.83 -4.56
N GLN A 137 18.90 -6.22 -3.41
CA GLN A 137 18.26 -6.63 -2.16
C GLN A 137 17.12 -5.66 -1.81
N ILE A 138 15.97 -5.85 -2.47
CA ILE A 138 14.74 -5.09 -2.21
C ILE A 138 13.67 -6.02 -1.66
N ASP A 139 13.15 -5.71 -0.47
CA ASP A 139 11.90 -6.33 0.02
C ASP A 139 10.70 -5.63 -0.63
N TRP A 140 10.07 -6.31 -1.58
CA TRP A 140 8.88 -5.83 -2.28
C TRP A 140 7.59 -6.00 -1.47
N GLY A 141 7.62 -6.88 -0.45
CA GLY A 141 6.53 -7.13 0.48
C GLY A 141 5.41 -8.03 -0.06
N ALA A 142 5.65 -8.89 -1.04
CA ALA A 142 4.61 -9.73 -1.64
C ALA A 142 3.87 -10.59 -0.60
N GLU A 143 4.61 -11.39 0.17
CA GLU A 143 4.05 -12.27 1.20
C GLU A 143 3.22 -11.49 2.22
N GLN A 144 3.76 -10.36 2.70
CA GLN A 144 3.14 -9.49 3.70
C GLN A 144 1.77 -8.98 3.23
N PHE A 145 1.69 -8.50 1.98
CA PHE A 145 0.44 -7.96 1.44
C PHE A 145 -0.57 -9.02 1.05
N LEU A 146 -0.12 -10.19 0.57
CA LEU A 146 -1.02 -11.33 0.33
C LEU A 146 -1.64 -11.83 1.64
N PHE A 147 -0.82 -11.98 2.69
CA PHE A 147 -1.30 -12.36 4.01
C PHE A 147 -2.28 -11.32 4.57
N PHE A 148 -1.92 -10.04 4.48
CA PHE A 148 -2.78 -8.95 4.93
C PHE A 148 -4.11 -8.88 4.15
N ALA A 149 -4.08 -9.13 2.85
CA ALA A 149 -5.28 -9.21 2.02
C ALA A 149 -6.23 -10.33 2.50
N GLY A 150 -5.68 -11.51 2.82
CA GLY A 150 -6.44 -12.61 3.38
C GLY A 150 -7.12 -12.25 4.70
N ILE A 151 -6.40 -11.61 5.61
CA ILE A 151 -6.96 -11.14 6.89
C ILE A 151 -8.10 -10.14 6.67
N ILE A 152 -7.87 -9.09 5.85
CA ILE A 152 -8.91 -8.08 5.61
C ILE A 152 -10.12 -8.71 4.92
N TYR A 153 -9.91 -9.68 4.02
CA TYR A 153 -11.00 -10.39 3.35
C TYR A 153 -11.88 -11.16 4.34
N ILE A 154 -11.28 -11.87 5.30
CA ILE A 154 -12.03 -12.54 6.38
C ILE A 154 -12.82 -11.52 7.20
N ILE A 155 -12.22 -10.39 7.56
CA ILE A 155 -12.92 -9.31 8.27
C ILE A 155 -14.09 -8.77 7.42
N ALA A 156 -13.89 -8.60 6.12
CA ALA A 156 -14.94 -8.14 5.21
C ALA A 156 -16.15 -9.11 5.18
N LEU A 157 -15.90 -10.42 5.18
CA LEU A 157 -16.95 -11.43 5.28
C LEU A 157 -17.73 -11.33 6.59
N VAL A 158 -17.03 -11.15 7.71
CA VAL A 158 -17.68 -10.96 9.03
C VAL A 158 -18.55 -9.70 9.03
N PHE A 159 -18.03 -8.58 8.48
CA PHE A 159 -18.82 -7.34 8.37
C PHE A 159 -20.04 -7.52 7.49
N LYS A 160 -19.91 -8.16 6.33
CA LYS A 160 -21.05 -8.46 5.45
C LYS A 160 -22.10 -9.30 6.16
N LYS A 161 -21.68 -10.33 6.91
CA LYS A 161 -22.62 -11.14 7.68
C LYS A 161 -23.29 -10.35 8.81
N GLY A 162 -22.55 -9.46 9.47
CA GLY A 162 -23.10 -8.55 10.46
C GLY A 162 -24.18 -7.62 9.88
N VAL A 163 -24.00 -7.13 8.65
CA VAL A 163 -25.00 -6.29 7.96
C VAL A 163 -26.28 -7.08 7.71
N GLU A 164 -26.17 -8.33 7.23
CA GLU A 164 -27.34 -9.20 7.00
C GLU A 164 -28.15 -9.38 8.29
N ILE A 165 -27.48 -9.73 9.40
CA ILE A 165 -28.13 -9.94 10.70
C ILE A 165 -28.76 -8.65 11.23
N GLN A 166 -28.09 -7.50 11.07
CA GLN A 166 -28.61 -6.22 11.53
C GLN A 166 -29.87 -5.81 10.77
N ASN A 167 -29.90 -6.02 9.45
CA ASN A 167 -31.06 -5.75 8.61
C ASN A 167 -32.25 -6.67 8.95
N GLU A 168 -32.00 -7.96 9.21
CA GLU A 168 -33.06 -8.91 9.62
C GLU A 168 -33.72 -8.52 10.94
N ASN A 169 -32.92 -8.08 11.93
CA ASN A 169 -33.44 -7.61 13.21
C ASN A 169 -34.26 -6.32 13.09
N GLU A 170 -33.89 -5.40 12.20
CA GLU A 170 -34.67 -4.17 11.97
C GLU A 170 -36.01 -4.41 11.28
N LEU A 171 -36.13 -5.50 10.51
CA LEU A 171 -37.38 -5.88 9.83
C LEU A 171 -38.36 -6.65 10.73
N THR A 172 -37.92 -7.09 11.91
CA THR A 172 -38.72 -7.93 12.83
C THR A 172 -39.17 -7.21 14.11
N ILE A 173 -38.76 -5.96 14.31
CA ILE A 173 -39.21 -5.06 15.39
C ILE A 173 -40.31 -4.13 14.85
#